data_AF-A0AAD8YC33-F1
#
_entry.id   AF-A0AAD8YC33-F1
#
_cell.length_a   1.000
_cell.length_b   1.000
_cell.length_c   1.000
_cell.angle_alpha   90.00
_cell.angle_beta   90.00
_cell.angle_gamma   90.00
#
_symmetry.space_group_name_H-M   'P 1'
#
loop_
_entity.id
_entity.type
_entity.pdbx_description
1 polymer ?
#
loop_
_entity_poly.entity_id
_entity_poly.type
_entity_poly.pdbx_seq_one_letter_code
_entity_poly.pdbx_strand_id
1 'polypeptide(L)'
;MIRRASYTVLSSSSRHLRRRLHQTTLLQSACNLMNTSDVVLPSRSVATSATTLRIMPSTNPNDLAASSPNTIARSQPRLCFSTMATTTTNTSSPSSSNESTSSTNNKKEKDKKDDSNIFLDNLGKIFLSSIGLVLLFLLRSTKSNNSRVALREEMENAALLDPLEIEDLRCANSDFTMEVWNTIVEEIKNEFVARGISSMTYPQFLSLVMRVMKDVKGEGFTVQMGHLMDRVVIAELERRREGSDNAAGHQEGSDELPLSFLLASLSLALNSSVADRIRVLYDSMLIGNEMNSSSSSSEGQEESTNTNNNDASKEQVEEMIQNLQSTCQLVPDAQIVETNSKVPYQTFRVGTGSELARRAREGYGGKKGSQGVTRDGDGPVTLEDFHAILKSRTVCAWGECYIKKSSRTSTSDR
;
A
#
# COMPACT_ATOMS: atom_id res chain seq x y z
N MET A 1 -20.19 50.46 6.25
CA MET A 1 -19.56 49.58 5.26
C MET A 1 -19.21 48.25 5.92
N ILE A 2 -19.82 47.13 5.50
CA ILE A 2 -19.48 45.79 5.98
C ILE A 2 -19.35 44.89 4.75
N ARG A 3 -18.14 44.42 4.43
CA ARG A 3 -17.93 43.42 3.36
C ARG A 3 -18.07 42.03 3.96
N ARG A 4 -19.13 41.30 3.58
CA ARG A 4 -19.20 39.84 3.78
C ARG A 4 -18.29 39.17 2.76
N ALA A 5 -17.31 38.40 3.23
CA ALA A 5 -16.56 37.48 2.38
C ALA A 5 -17.31 36.14 2.30
N SER A 6 -17.87 35.83 1.13
CA SER A 6 -18.47 34.52 0.86
C SER A 6 -17.37 33.53 0.48
N TYR A 7 -17.08 32.57 1.35
CA TYR A 7 -16.20 31.46 1.02
C TYR A 7 -16.99 30.37 0.29
N THR A 8 -16.81 30.26 -1.02
CA THR A 8 -17.31 29.15 -1.82
C THR A 8 -16.42 27.92 -1.63
N VAL A 9 -16.85 26.99 -0.77
CA VAL A 9 -16.26 25.65 -0.68
C VAL A 9 -16.67 24.86 -1.92
N LEU A 10 -15.82 24.83 -2.94
CA LEU A 10 -16.01 23.99 -4.11
C LEU A 10 -15.80 22.52 -3.73
N SER A 11 -16.88 21.74 -3.78
CA SER A 11 -16.88 20.32 -3.42
C SER A 11 -16.03 19.48 -4.37
N SER A 12 -14.96 18.86 -3.87
CA SER A 12 -14.12 17.90 -4.60
C SER A 12 -14.89 16.64 -5.05
N SER A 13 -16.05 16.35 -4.43
CA SER A 13 -16.88 15.16 -4.71
C SER A 13 -17.28 15.04 -6.19
N SER A 14 -17.47 16.16 -6.89
CA SER A 14 -17.87 16.18 -8.31
C SER A 14 -16.78 15.65 -9.27
N ARG A 15 -15.50 15.65 -8.85
CA ARG A 15 -14.40 15.14 -9.69
C ARG A 15 -14.35 13.61 -9.74
N HIS A 16 -14.63 12.94 -8.60
CA HIS A 16 -14.61 11.48 -8.53
C HIS A 16 -15.76 10.82 -9.30
N LEU A 17 -16.95 11.43 -9.32
CA LEU A 17 -18.08 10.90 -10.09
C LEU A 17 -17.81 10.92 -11.61
N ARG A 18 -17.09 11.94 -12.10
CA ARG A 18 -16.64 11.99 -13.50
C ARG A 18 -15.56 10.95 -13.82
N ARG A 19 -14.63 10.66 -12.90
CA ARG A 19 -13.61 9.61 -13.11
C ARG A 19 -14.23 8.22 -13.29
N ARG A 20 -15.21 7.83 -12.45
CA ARG A 20 -15.90 6.53 -12.58
C ARG A 20 -16.67 6.37 -13.91
N LEU A 21 -17.24 7.46 -14.45
CA LEU A 21 -17.93 7.46 -15.75
C LEU A 21 -16.97 7.42 -16.97
N HIS A 22 -15.75 7.95 -16.83
CA HIS A 22 -14.75 7.85 -17.91
C HIS A 22 -14.08 6.46 -17.98
N GLN A 23 -13.79 5.83 -16.84
CA GLN A 23 -13.17 4.50 -16.81
C GLN A 23 -14.01 3.42 -17.52
N THR A 24 -15.33 3.41 -17.32
CA THR A 24 -16.22 2.46 -18.03
C THR A 24 -16.23 2.69 -19.54
N THR A 25 -16.06 3.94 -19.98
CA THR A 25 -16.06 4.30 -21.41
C THR A 25 -14.75 3.89 -22.10
N LEU A 26 -13.61 4.02 -21.43
CA LEU A 26 -12.29 3.66 -22.01
C LEU A 26 -12.10 2.14 -22.12
N LEU A 27 -12.50 1.37 -21.10
CA LEU A 27 -12.43 -0.10 -21.15
C LEU A 27 -13.26 -0.67 -22.32
N GLN A 28 -14.42 -0.08 -22.59
CA GLN A 28 -15.27 -0.50 -23.71
C GLN A 28 -14.69 -0.10 -25.09
N SER A 29 -13.79 0.88 -25.15
CA SER A 29 -13.05 1.20 -26.38
C SER A 29 -11.84 0.30 -26.60
N ALA A 30 -11.14 -0.11 -25.54
CA ALA A 30 -9.98 -1.00 -25.63
C ALA A 30 -10.37 -2.41 -26.13
N CYS A 31 -11.48 -2.98 -25.63
CA CYS A 31 -11.98 -4.28 -26.08
C CYS A 31 -12.34 -4.33 -27.58
N ASN A 32 -12.67 -3.20 -28.19
CA ASN A 32 -13.00 -3.15 -29.63
C ASN A 32 -11.78 -3.13 -30.56
N LEU A 33 -10.57 -2.83 -30.05
CA LEU A 33 -9.35 -2.82 -30.88
C LEU A 33 -8.66 -4.19 -30.99
N MET A 34 -8.98 -5.16 -30.12
CA MET A 34 -8.35 -6.49 -30.15
C MET A 34 -8.99 -7.52 -31.10
N ASN A 35 -10.00 -7.13 -31.90
CA ASN A 35 -10.77 -8.07 -32.72
C ASN A 35 -10.62 -7.89 -34.24
N THR A 36 -9.59 -7.18 -34.72
CA THR A 36 -9.30 -7.05 -36.16
C THR A 36 -7.80 -7.10 -36.45
N SER A 37 -7.29 -8.28 -36.82
CA SER A 37 -5.94 -8.46 -37.40
C SER A 37 -5.86 -9.74 -38.23
N ASP A 38 -6.65 -9.80 -39.32
CA ASP A 38 -6.45 -10.78 -40.39
C ASP A 38 -5.18 -10.43 -41.17
N VAL A 39 -4.04 -11.01 -40.75
CA VAL A 39 -2.77 -10.91 -41.50
C VAL A 39 -2.69 -12.06 -42.49
N VAL A 40 -3.03 -11.78 -43.75
CA VAL A 40 -2.88 -12.72 -44.87
C VAL A 40 -1.39 -12.96 -45.16
N LEU A 41 -0.91 -14.18 -44.90
CA LEU A 41 0.41 -14.65 -45.32
C LEU A 41 0.35 -15.40 -46.65
N PRO A 42 1.30 -15.19 -47.59
CA PRO A 42 1.31 -15.88 -48.88
C PRO A 42 1.81 -17.33 -48.75
N SER A 43 0.97 -18.27 -49.20
CA SER A 43 1.26 -19.70 -49.22
C SER A 43 2.31 -20.08 -50.26
N ARG A 44 3.35 -20.81 -49.85
CA ARG A 44 4.38 -21.39 -50.74
C ARG A 44 4.14 -22.89 -50.89
N SER A 45 4.03 -23.36 -52.13
CA SER A 45 3.65 -24.73 -52.48
C SER A 45 4.81 -25.74 -52.35
N VAL A 46 4.54 -26.90 -51.75
CA VAL A 46 5.32 -28.14 -51.90
C VAL A 46 4.35 -29.31 -52.07
N ALA A 47 4.74 -30.31 -52.85
CA ALA A 47 3.83 -31.26 -53.48
C ALA A 47 3.42 -32.46 -52.59
N THR A 48 2.18 -32.90 -52.82
CA THR A 48 1.63 -34.26 -52.72
C THR A 48 2.49 -35.39 -52.13
N SER A 49 1.93 -36.07 -51.14
CA SER A 49 1.88 -37.54 -51.17
C SER A 49 0.56 -38.03 -50.56
N ALA A 50 -0.17 -38.88 -51.27
CA ALA A 50 -1.51 -39.32 -50.89
C ALA A 50 -1.45 -40.62 -50.05
N THR A 51 -2.28 -40.72 -49.01
CA THR A 51 -2.57 -42.00 -48.36
C THR A 51 -4.03 -42.05 -47.95
N THR A 52 -4.82 -42.75 -48.76
CA THR A 52 -6.23 -43.08 -48.53
C THR A 52 -6.37 -44.08 -47.38
N LEU A 53 -7.22 -43.83 -46.38
CA LEU A 53 -7.82 -44.92 -45.60
C LEU A 53 -9.19 -44.59 -44.98
N ARG A 54 -10.16 -45.40 -45.40
CA ARG A 54 -11.54 -45.70 -44.92
C ARG A 54 -12.16 -44.90 -43.76
N ILE A 55 -13.38 -44.42 -44.07
CA ILE A 55 -14.49 -44.18 -43.14
C ILE A 55 -15.14 -45.52 -42.74
N MET A 56 -15.55 -45.64 -41.47
CA MET A 56 -16.57 -46.58 -40.96
C MET A 56 -17.34 -45.88 -39.82
N PRO A 57 -18.68 -45.86 -39.81
CA PRO A 57 -19.48 -45.32 -38.71
C PRO A 57 -19.86 -46.41 -37.70
N SER A 58 -20.06 -46.04 -36.42
CA SER A 58 -20.77 -46.91 -35.47
C SER A 58 -21.51 -46.12 -34.39
N THR A 59 -22.73 -46.54 -34.14
CA THR A 59 -23.69 -46.03 -33.16
C THR A 59 -23.54 -46.74 -31.81
N ASN A 60 -23.63 -46.02 -30.68
CA ASN A 60 -24.82 -46.11 -29.80
C ASN A 60 -24.76 -45.16 -28.58
N PRO A 61 -25.92 -44.74 -28.05
CA PRO A 61 -26.04 -44.02 -26.79
C PRO A 61 -26.34 -44.95 -25.59
N ASN A 62 -26.35 -44.34 -24.40
CA ASN A 62 -26.63 -44.86 -23.06
C ASN A 62 -25.36 -45.20 -22.24
N ASP A 63 -25.10 -44.41 -21.19
CA ASP A 63 -25.52 -44.88 -19.86
C ASP A 63 -25.76 -43.74 -18.87
N LEU A 64 -26.76 -43.93 -17.99
CA LEU A 64 -27.13 -43.03 -16.90
C LEU A 64 -26.53 -43.57 -15.60
N ALA A 65 -25.64 -42.81 -14.96
CA ALA A 65 -25.24 -43.06 -13.58
C ALA A 65 -25.12 -41.76 -12.81
N ALA A 66 -26.06 -41.52 -11.90
CA ALA A 66 -26.04 -40.36 -11.01
C ALA A 66 -24.94 -40.49 -9.97
N SER A 67 -24.24 -39.39 -9.68
CA SER A 67 -23.47 -39.22 -8.44
C SER A 67 -23.83 -37.88 -7.79
N SER A 68 -24.07 -37.91 -6.48
CA SER A 68 -24.63 -36.80 -5.72
C SER A 68 -23.59 -35.70 -5.40
N PRO A 69 -24.00 -34.44 -5.24
CA PRO A 69 -23.09 -33.36 -4.88
C PRO A 69 -22.70 -33.43 -3.39
N ASN A 70 -21.44 -33.71 -3.10
CA ASN A 70 -20.89 -33.56 -1.76
C ASN A 70 -20.88 -32.08 -1.35
N THR A 71 -21.75 -31.72 -0.42
CA THR A 71 -21.82 -30.36 0.13
C THR A 71 -20.65 -30.12 1.08
N ILE A 72 -19.55 -29.57 0.57
CA ILE A 72 -18.44 -29.11 1.41
C ILE A 72 -18.88 -27.82 2.12
N ALA A 73 -19.20 -27.94 3.40
CA ALA A 73 -19.51 -26.81 4.26
C ALA A 73 -18.27 -25.93 4.47
N ARG A 74 -18.12 -24.89 3.63
CA ARG A 74 -17.03 -23.90 3.70
C ARG A 74 -17.25 -22.98 4.91
N SER A 75 -16.69 -23.36 6.05
CA SER A 75 -16.71 -22.57 7.28
C SER A 75 -15.83 -21.31 7.15
N GLN A 76 -16.42 -20.22 6.63
CA GLN A 76 -15.74 -18.93 6.64
C GLN A 76 -15.55 -18.42 8.09
N PRO A 77 -14.35 -17.93 8.44
CA PRO A 77 -14.17 -17.23 9.70
C PRO A 77 -14.90 -15.88 9.63
N ARG A 78 -15.92 -15.70 10.48
CA ARG A 78 -16.56 -14.38 10.66
C ARG A 78 -15.51 -13.38 11.16
N LEU A 79 -15.21 -12.38 10.33
CA LEU A 79 -14.45 -11.21 10.76
C LEU A 79 -15.30 -10.41 11.76
N CYS A 80 -15.05 -10.64 13.05
CA CYS A 80 -15.65 -9.85 14.12
C CYS A 80 -15.09 -8.43 14.09
N PHE A 81 -15.88 -7.48 13.59
CA PHE A 81 -15.63 -6.04 13.80
C PHE A 81 -15.56 -5.75 15.30
N SER A 82 -14.34 -5.70 15.84
CA SER A 82 -14.11 -5.31 17.23
C SER A 82 -14.17 -3.80 17.34
N THR A 83 -15.23 -3.30 17.99
CA THR A 83 -15.36 -1.92 18.42
C THR A 83 -14.10 -1.50 19.18
N MET A 84 -13.43 -0.43 18.75
CA MET A 84 -12.21 0.02 19.41
C MET A 84 -12.48 0.55 20.82
N ALA A 85 -11.86 -0.07 21.81
CA ALA A 85 -11.82 0.44 23.18
C ALA A 85 -10.94 1.69 23.25
N THR A 86 -11.53 2.81 23.66
CA THR A 86 -10.84 4.09 23.84
C THR A 86 -9.74 3.96 24.89
N THR A 87 -8.48 3.98 24.48
CA THR A 87 -7.34 3.89 25.40
C THR A 87 -7.06 5.28 25.98
N THR A 88 -7.31 5.46 27.27
CA THR A 88 -7.05 6.71 28.00
C THR A 88 -5.56 6.93 28.25
N THR A 89 -4.94 7.84 27.49
CA THR A 89 -3.57 8.30 27.72
C THR A 89 -3.53 9.34 28.86
N ASN A 90 -3.29 8.87 30.08
CA ASN A 90 -2.92 9.74 31.20
C ASN A 90 -1.65 10.52 30.85
N THR A 91 -1.77 11.84 30.71
CA THR A 91 -0.66 12.75 30.43
C THR A 91 -0.34 13.53 31.69
N SER A 92 0.80 13.22 32.32
CA SER A 92 1.31 13.95 33.47
C SER A 92 1.86 15.32 33.05
N SER A 93 1.31 16.39 33.61
CA SER A 93 1.82 17.75 33.43
C SER A 93 3.00 18.01 34.37
N PRO A 94 4.13 18.59 33.89
CA PRO A 94 5.15 19.11 34.78
C PRO A 94 4.69 20.47 35.34
N SER A 95 4.71 20.60 36.67
CA SER A 95 4.46 21.85 37.38
C SER A 95 5.72 22.71 37.42
N SER A 96 5.73 23.85 36.71
CA SER A 96 6.76 24.90 36.90
C SER A 96 6.24 25.98 37.84
N SER A 97 6.81 26.06 39.03
CA SER A 97 6.63 27.14 40.00
C SER A 97 7.59 28.31 39.75
N ASN A 98 7.45 29.38 40.55
CA ASN A 98 8.35 30.54 40.69
C ASN A 98 8.26 31.61 39.56
N GLU A 99 8.30 32.93 39.81
CA GLU A 99 8.28 33.68 41.10
C GLU A 99 7.80 35.14 40.91
N SER A 100 7.54 35.83 42.03
CA SER A 100 7.20 37.27 42.14
C SER A 100 8.30 38.18 41.54
N THR A 101 8.03 39.39 41.03
CA THR A 101 7.78 40.66 41.77
C THR A 101 7.37 41.79 40.78
N SER A 102 7.03 43.05 41.11
CA SER A 102 6.98 43.83 42.37
C SER A 102 5.95 44.99 42.31
N SER A 103 5.37 45.31 43.47
CA SER A 103 4.82 46.60 43.95
C SER A 103 4.69 47.83 43.05
N THR A 104 3.52 48.49 43.10
CA THR A 104 3.43 49.93 43.41
C THR A 104 2.20 50.20 44.29
N ASN A 105 2.39 50.91 45.39
CA ASN A 105 1.34 51.20 46.39
C ASN A 105 0.36 52.29 45.93
N ASN A 106 -0.89 52.21 46.39
CA ASN A 106 -1.60 53.41 46.85
C ASN A 106 -2.65 53.08 47.94
N LYS A 107 -3.12 54.12 48.62
CA LYS A 107 -3.40 54.13 50.07
C LYS A 107 -4.84 54.53 50.40
N LYS A 108 -5.35 54.07 51.56
CA LYS A 108 -6.68 54.30 52.18
C LYS A 108 -7.82 53.48 51.55
N GLU A 109 -8.88 53.10 52.29
CA GLU A 109 -9.27 53.50 53.66
C GLU A 109 -9.79 52.29 54.48
N LYS A 110 -9.99 52.47 55.80
CA LYS A 110 -10.52 51.43 56.68
C LYS A 110 -12.01 51.23 56.44
N ASP A 111 -12.46 49.98 56.32
CA ASP A 111 -13.64 49.57 57.07
C ASP A 111 -13.55 48.11 57.56
N LYS A 112 -14.39 47.77 58.53
CA LYS A 112 -14.31 46.53 59.31
C LYS A 112 -15.09 45.37 58.68
N LYS A 113 -14.59 44.16 58.93
CA LYS A 113 -15.30 42.87 58.84
C LYS A 113 -16.03 42.62 57.51
N ASP A 114 -15.40 41.83 56.66
CA ASP A 114 -15.89 40.46 56.45
C ASP A 114 -14.72 39.59 55.99
N ASP A 115 -14.48 38.48 56.72
CA ASP A 115 -13.65 37.36 56.26
C ASP A 115 -14.41 36.59 55.16
N SER A 116 -14.67 37.33 54.08
CA SER A 116 -15.38 36.88 52.89
C SER A 116 -14.53 35.83 52.19
N ASN A 117 -15.11 34.65 52.02
CA ASN A 117 -14.40 33.43 51.66
C ASN A 117 -13.80 33.51 50.23
N ILE A 118 -12.59 34.05 50.12
CA ILE A 118 -11.81 34.18 48.87
C ILE A 118 -11.71 32.86 48.10
N PHE A 119 -11.79 31.73 48.80
CA PHE A 119 -11.84 30.40 48.21
C PHE A 119 -13.17 30.09 47.49
N LEU A 120 -14.32 30.49 48.03
CA LEU A 120 -15.64 30.22 47.42
C LEU A 120 -15.85 31.04 46.13
N ASP A 121 -15.48 32.32 46.14
CA ASP A 121 -15.61 33.21 44.97
C ASP A 121 -14.69 32.81 43.80
N ASN A 122 -13.59 32.13 44.09
CA ASN A 122 -12.69 31.59 43.07
C ASN A 122 -12.98 30.13 42.72
N LEU A 123 -13.65 29.36 43.58
CA LEU A 123 -14.07 27.97 43.32
C LEU A 123 -14.89 27.88 42.02
N GLY A 124 -15.87 28.77 41.85
CA GLY A 124 -16.70 28.82 40.65
C GLY A 124 -15.90 29.10 39.38
N LYS A 125 -14.90 29.99 39.44
CA LYS A 125 -14.02 30.31 38.30
C LYS A 125 -13.10 29.15 37.94
N ILE A 126 -12.51 28.50 38.95
CA ILE A 126 -11.64 27.31 38.76
C ILE A 126 -12.47 26.16 38.17
N PHE A 127 -13.68 25.92 38.68
CA PHE A 127 -14.57 24.88 38.18
C PHE A 127 -14.99 25.13 36.73
N LEU A 128 -15.48 26.34 36.40
CA LEU A 128 -15.84 26.72 35.03
C LEU A 128 -14.63 26.68 34.07
N SER A 129 -13.44 27.08 34.54
CA SER A 129 -12.19 26.98 33.77
C SER A 129 -11.83 25.52 33.49
N SER A 130 -11.94 24.64 34.48
CA SER A 130 -11.65 23.20 34.32
C SER A 130 -12.62 22.53 33.33
N ILE A 131 -13.92 22.85 33.39
CA ILE A 131 -14.92 22.38 32.42
C ILE A 131 -14.59 22.92 31.03
N GLY A 132 -14.25 24.20 30.90
CA GLY A 132 -13.85 24.80 29.63
C GLY A 132 -12.62 24.11 29.01
N LEU A 133 -11.63 23.74 29.81
CA LEU A 133 -10.45 23.01 29.37
C LEU A 133 -10.79 21.58 28.92
N VAL A 134 -11.63 20.87 29.68
CA VAL A 134 -12.13 19.53 29.29
C VAL A 134 -12.93 19.58 28.00
N LEU A 135 -13.84 20.55 27.83
CA LEU A 135 -14.60 20.74 26.60
C LEU A 135 -13.69 21.06 25.41
N LEU A 136 -12.68 21.92 25.59
CA LEU A 136 -11.70 22.23 24.55
C LEU A 136 -10.87 20.99 24.18
N PHE A 137 -10.47 20.18 25.16
CA PHE A 137 -9.75 18.91 24.93
C PHE A 137 -10.63 17.90 24.17
N LEU A 138 -11.89 17.74 24.55
CA LEU A 138 -12.86 16.88 23.85
C LEU A 138 -13.12 17.35 22.42
N LEU A 139 -13.36 18.65 22.20
CA LEU A 139 -13.55 19.22 20.85
C LEU A 139 -12.31 19.00 19.98
N ARG A 140 -11.11 19.21 20.53
CA ARG A 140 -9.83 18.93 19.86
C ARG A 140 -9.68 17.45 19.50
N SER A 141 -10.00 16.55 20.44
CA SER A 141 -9.94 15.10 20.23
C SER A 141 -10.93 14.63 19.17
N THR A 142 -12.20 15.06 19.25
CA THR A 142 -13.24 14.72 18.27
C THR A 142 -12.90 15.23 16.87
N LYS A 143 -12.43 16.49 16.74
CA LYS A 143 -12.05 17.04 15.43
C LYS A 143 -10.81 16.35 14.84
N SER A 144 -9.84 16.01 15.67
CA SER A 144 -8.67 15.21 15.29
C SER A 144 -9.08 13.83 14.79
N ASN A 145 -9.90 13.10 15.54
CA ASN A 145 -10.35 11.76 15.17
C ASN A 145 -11.19 11.78 13.89
N ASN A 146 -12.11 12.74 13.75
CA ASN A 146 -12.91 12.91 12.54
C ASN A 146 -12.03 13.19 11.30
N SER A 147 -10.96 13.98 11.44
CA SER A 147 -10.00 14.20 10.36
C SER A 147 -9.24 12.93 9.95
N ARG A 148 -8.95 12.01 10.88
CA ARG A 148 -8.31 10.72 10.57
C ARG A 148 -9.30 9.76 9.90
N VAL A 149 -10.53 9.67 10.40
CA VAL A 149 -11.60 8.82 9.84
C VAL A 149 -11.97 9.28 8.43
N ALA A 150 -12.19 10.57 8.21
CA ALA A 150 -12.51 11.11 6.88
C ALA A 150 -11.40 10.83 5.85
N LEU A 151 -10.13 10.95 6.24
CA LEU A 151 -9.00 10.61 5.36
C LEU A 151 -8.94 9.10 5.08
N ARG A 152 -9.22 8.25 6.09
CA ARG A 152 -9.32 6.80 5.90
C ARG A 152 -10.42 6.44 4.91
N GLU A 153 -11.61 7.02 5.07
CA GLU A 153 -12.73 6.83 4.16
C GLU A 153 -12.40 7.35 2.75
N GLU A 154 -11.71 8.48 2.62
CA GLU A 154 -11.22 8.98 1.33
C GLU A 154 -10.27 8.00 0.65
N MET A 155 -9.32 7.42 1.39
CA MET A 155 -8.39 6.39 0.88
C MET A 155 -9.12 5.10 0.50
N GLU A 156 -10.07 4.62 1.33
CA GLU A 156 -10.87 3.42 1.04
C GLU A 156 -11.76 3.64 -0.20
N ASN A 157 -12.36 4.83 -0.38
CA ASN A 157 -13.15 5.16 -1.58
C ASN A 157 -12.32 5.41 -2.85
N ALA A 158 -11.05 5.76 -2.70
CA ALA A 158 -10.09 6.00 -3.78
C ALA A 158 -9.24 4.76 -4.13
N ALA A 159 -9.33 3.68 -3.35
CA ALA A 159 -8.63 2.42 -3.61
C ALA A 159 -9.05 1.86 -4.97
N LEU A 160 -8.06 1.31 -5.70
CA LEU A 160 -8.26 0.77 -7.04
C LEU A 160 -8.79 -0.67 -7.01
N LEU A 161 -8.51 -1.40 -5.93
CA LEU A 161 -8.96 -2.76 -5.66
C LEU A 161 -9.44 -2.86 -4.22
N ASP A 162 -10.56 -3.53 -4.00
CA ASP A 162 -11.00 -3.91 -2.66
C ASP A 162 -10.12 -5.06 -2.11
N PRO A 163 -9.90 -5.17 -0.78
CA PRO A 163 -9.16 -6.29 -0.20
C PRO A 163 -9.73 -7.68 -0.54
N LEU A 164 -11.03 -7.77 -0.82
CA LEU A 164 -11.68 -9.00 -1.29
C LEU A 164 -11.35 -9.29 -2.76
N GLU A 165 -11.31 -8.29 -3.64
CA GLU A 165 -10.89 -8.47 -5.05
C GLU A 165 -9.45 -9.00 -5.14
N ILE A 166 -8.56 -8.54 -4.26
CA ILE A 166 -7.17 -9.03 -4.18
C ILE A 166 -7.12 -10.50 -3.72
N GLU A 167 -7.99 -10.92 -2.80
CA GLU A 167 -8.02 -12.30 -2.32
C GLU A 167 -8.70 -13.24 -3.34
N ASP A 168 -9.75 -12.79 -4.03
CA ASP A 168 -10.38 -13.51 -5.13
C ASP A 168 -9.42 -13.67 -6.31
N LEU A 169 -8.61 -12.64 -6.63
CA LEU A 169 -7.54 -12.70 -7.62
C LEU A 169 -6.52 -13.81 -7.28
N ARG A 170 -6.07 -13.92 -6.03
CA ARG A 170 -5.15 -15.00 -5.60
C ARG A 170 -5.82 -16.36 -5.64
N CYS A 171 -7.05 -16.48 -5.13
CA CYS A 171 -7.80 -17.73 -5.16
C CYS A 171 -8.03 -18.25 -6.58
N ALA A 172 -8.29 -17.35 -7.54
CA ALA A 172 -8.45 -17.69 -8.95
C ALA A 172 -7.14 -18.13 -9.64
N ASN A 173 -5.99 -17.68 -9.12
CA ASN A 173 -4.65 -17.99 -9.63
C ASN A 173 -3.94 -19.05 -8.77
N SER A 174 -4.65 -20.08 -8.32
CA SER A 174 -4.09 -21.09 -7.43
C SER A 174 -2.89 -21.86 -8.01
N ASP A 175 -2.86 -22.01 -9.34
CA ASP A 175 -1.76 -22.60 -10.11
C ASP A 175 -0.56 -21.66 -10.35
N PHE A 176 -0.69 -20.35 -10.04
CA PHE A 176 0.42 -19.40 -10.11
C PHE A 176 1.28 -19.51 -8.85
N THR A 177 2.16 -20.52 -8.85
CA THR A 177 3.04 -20.85 -7.74
C THR A 177 4.36 -20.05 -7.77
N MET A 178 5.10 -20.13 -6.66
CA MET A 178 6.47 -19.60 -6.53
C MET A 178 7.45 -20.12 -7.60
N GLU A 179 7.24 -21.34 -8.11
CA GLU A 179 8.08 -21.91 -9.17
C GLU A 179 7.88 -21.16 -10.49
N VAL A 180 6.61 -20.92 -10.88
CA VAL A 180 6.26 -20.13 -12.05
C VAL A 180 6.78 -18.70 -11.92
N TRP A 181 6.60 -18.09 -10.74
CA TRP A 181 7.14 -16.76 -10.44
C TRP A 181 8.65 -16.68 -10.66
N ASN A 182 9.41 -17.64 -10.12
CA ASN A 182 10.87 -17.65 -10.26
C ASN A 182 11.29 -17.78 -11.73
N THR A 183 10.62 -18.64 -12.52
CA THR A 183 10.89 -18.75 -13.97
C THR A 183 10.61 -17.43 -14.71
N ILE A 184 9.51 -16.73 -14.38
CA ILE A 184 9.21 -15.39 -14.93
C ILE A 184 10.33 -14.41 -14.58
N VAL A 185 10.79 -14.39 -13.32
CA VAL A 185 11.85 -13.49 -12.86
C VAL A 185 13.18 -13.77 -13.54
N GLU A 186 13.57 -15.03 -13.72
CA GLU A 186 14.81 -15.37 -14.45
C GLU A 186 14.73 -15.00 -15.94
N GLU A 187 13.58 -15.17 -16.59
CA GLU A 187 13.38 -14.69 -17.96
C GLU A 187 13.40 -13.16 -18.07
N ILE A 188 12.85 -12.44 -17.09
CA ILE A 188 12.98 -10.97 -16.98
C ILE A 188 14.45 -10.57 -16.84
N LYS A 189 15.23 -11.30 -16.02
CA LYS A 189 16.67 -11.06 -15.87
C LYS A 189 17.41 -11.23 -17.18
N ASN A 190 17.18 -12.35 -17.85
CA ASN A 190 17.83 -12.68 -19.12
C ASN A 190 17.46 -11.72 -20.26
N GLU A 191 16.20 -11.28 -20.35
CA GLU A 191 15.73 -10.46 -21.47
C GLU A 191 15.92 -8.94 -21.26
N PHE A 192 15.84 -8.45 -20.02
CA PHE A 192 15.84 -7.01 -19.71
C PHE A 192 17.00 -6.57 -18.82
N VAL A 193 17.24 -7.25 -17.70
CA VAL A 193 18.29 -6.86 -16.72
C VAL A 193 19.68 -7.00 -17.33
N ALA A 194 19.94 -8.09 -18.06
CA ALA A 194 21.17 -8.31 -18.82
C ALA A 194 21.39 -7.28 -19.96
N ARG A 195 20.36 -6.51 -20.33
CA ARG A 195 20.42 -5.41 -21.30
C ARG A 195 20.44 -4.02 -20.64
N GLY A 196 20.42 -3.93 -19.31
CA GLY A 196 20.37 -2.68 -18.56
C GLY A 196 19.01 -1.96 -18.61
N ILE A 197 17.91 -2.68 -18.87
CA ILE A 197 16.57 -2.10 -19.02
C ILE A 197 15.82 -2.12 -17.68
N SER A 198 15.76 -0.97 -17.00
CA SER A 198 15.10 -0.78 -15.69
C SER A 198 13.60 -0.48 -15.75
N SER A 199 13.13 -0.03 -16.92
CA SER A 199 11.74 0.35 -17.19
C SER A 199 11.26 -0.27 -18.50
N MET A 200 9.99 -0.63 -18.57
CA MET A 200 9.38 -1.18 -19.78
C MET A 200 7.90 -0.85 -19.88
N THR A 201 7.34 -0.96 -21.07
CA THR A 201 5.90 -0.77 -21.26
C THR A 201 5.12 -1.98 -20.73
N TYR A 202 3.91 -1.74 -20.22
CA TYR A 202 3.07 -2.82 -19.68
C TYR A 202 2.76 -3.95 -20.69
N PRO A 203 2.48 -3.69 -21.98
CA PRO A 203 2.25 -4.76 -22.96
C PRO A 203 3.48 -5.65 -23.21
N GLN A 204 4.70 -5.10 -23.15
CA GLN A 204 5.93 -5.89 -23.26
C GLN A 204 6.09 -6.83 -22.06
N PHE A 205 5.91 -6.30 -20.84
CA PHE A 205 5.93 -7.08 -19.61
C PHE A 205 4.89 -8.21 -19.62
N LEU A 206 3.64 -7.90 -19.98
CA LEU A 206 2.57 -8.88 -20.01
C LEU A 206 2.80 -9.95 -21.08
N SER A 207 3.32 -9.58 -22.25
CA SER A 207 3.67 -10.54 -23.32
C SER A 207 4.73 -11.54 -22.86
N LEU A 208 5.73 -11.08 -22.11
CA LEU A 208 6.74 -11.94 -21.49
C LEU A 208 6.11 -12.89 -20.45
N VAL A 209 5.33 -12.36 -19.51
CA VAL A 209 4.67 -13.14 -18.45
C VAL A 209 3.79 -14.23 -19.08
N MET A 210 2.98 -13.88 -20.09
CA MET A 210 2.13 -14.84 -20.80
C MET A 210 2.92 -15.89 -21.58
N ARG A 211 4.06 -15.52 -22.21
CA ARG A 211 4.98 -16.46 -22.85
C ARG A 211 5.49 -17.50 -21.85
N VAL A 212 6.06 -17.05 -20.73
CA VAL A 212 6.63 -17.95 -19.71
C VAL A 212 5.57 -18.83 -19.06
N MET A 213 4.38 -18.28 -18.75
CA MET A 213 3.26 -19.08 -18.24
C MET A 213 2.86 -20.18 -19.23
N LYS A 214 2.68 -19.83 -20.52
CA LYS A 214 2.39 -20.79 -21.59
C LYS A 214 3.47 -21.88 -21.70
N ASP A 215 4.74 -21.53 -21.58
CA ASP A 215 5.85 -22.48 -21.68
C ASP A 215 5.92 -23.45 -20.49
N VAL A 216 5.55 -23.01 -19.27
CA VAL A 216 5.62 -23.83 -18.04
C VAL A 216 4.39 -24.75 -17.83
N LYS A 217 3.20 -24.35 -18.30
CA LYS A 217 1.94 -25.10 -18.03
C LYS A 217 1.05 -25.35 -19.27
N GLY A 218 1.39 -24.80 -20.44
CA GLY A 218 0.63 -24.95 -21.68
C GLY A 218 -0.29 -23.76 -22.02
N GLU A 219 -0.87 -23.78 -23.22
CA GLU A 219 -1.53 -22.62 -23.84
C GLU A 219 -2.74 -22.04 -23.07
N GLY A 220 -3.37 -22.83 -22.20
CA GLY A 220 -4.51 -22.39 -21.39
C GLY A 220 -4.12 -21.71 -20.07
N PHE A 221 -2.84 -21.66 -19.71
CA PHE A 221 -2.41 -21.10 -18.43
C PHE A 221 -2.11 -19.59 -18.55
N THR A 222 -3.01 -18.79 -17.98
CA THR A 222 -2.96 -17.33 -17.97
C THR A 222 -3.41 -16.80 -16.60
N VAL A 223 -3.11 -15.52 -16.31
CA VAL A 223 -3.56 -14.88 -15.07
C VAL A 223 -5.08 -14.69 -15.10
N GLN A 224 -5.78 -15.48 -14.29
CA GLN A 224 -7.22 -15.35 -14.08
C GLN A 224 -7.52 -13.99 -13.44
N MET A 225 -8.63 -13.36 -13.81
CA MET A 225 -8.99 -12.00 -13.38
C MET A 225 -7.92 -10.93 -13.66
N GLY A 226 -7.07 -11.10 -14.68
CA GLY A 226 -5.98 -10.15 -15.04
C GLY A 226 -6.40 -8.69 -15.21
N HIS A 227 -7.66 -8.42 -15.58
CA HIS A 227 -8.24 -7.07 -15.63
C HIS A 227 -8.17 -6.29 -14.29
N LEU A 228 -8.02 -6.97 -13.15
CA LEU A 228 -7.76 -6.34 -11.85
C LEU A 228 -6.33 -5.77 -11.76
N MET A 229 -5.35 -6.44 -12.37
CA MET A 229 -4.00 -5.88 -12.53
C MET A 229 -4.00 -4.73 -13.55
N ASP A 230 -4.74 -4.87 -14.66
CA ASP A 230 -4.87 -3.80 -15.67
C ASP A 230 -5.41 -2.51 -15.03
N ARG A 231 -6.44 -2.60 -14.17
CA ARG A 231 -6.98 -1.47 -13.39
C ARG A 231 -5.90 -0.75 -12.57
N VAL A 232 -5.01 -1.50 -11.93
CA VAL A 232 -3.93 -0.95 -11.11
C VAL A 232 -2.87 -0.26 -11.97
N VAL A 233 -2.46 -0.91 -13.06
CA VAL A 233 -1.40 -0.41 -13.93
C VAL A 233 -1.84 0.81 -14.73
N ILE A 234 -3.05 0.80 -15.31
CA ILE A 234 -3.61 1.94 -16.04
C ILE A 234 -3.75 3.17 -15.12
N ALA A 235 -4.22 2.99 -13.88
CA ALA A 235 -4.36 4.09 -12.94
C ALA A 235 -3.02 4.66 -12.43
N GLU A 236 -1.93 3.88 -12.46
CA GLU A 236 -0.57 4.40 -12.21
C GLU A 236 -0.06 5.21 -13.42
N LEU A 237 -0.28 4.75 -14.65
CA LEU A 237 0.04 5.51 -15.88
C LEU A 237 -0.72 6.84 -15.92
N GLU A 238 -2.03 6.83 -15.66
CA GLU A 238 -2.85 8.04 -15.55
C GLU A 238 -2.30 9.01 -14.50
N ARG A 239 -1.91 8.50 -13.32
CA ARG A 239 -1.35 9.33 -12.23
C ARG A 239 -0.01 9.96 -12.59
N ARG A 240 0.86 9.23 -13.29
CA ARG A 240 2.16 9.73 -13.79
C ARG A 240 1.97 10.81 -14.84
N ARG A 241 1.00 10.63 -15.75
CA ARG A 241 0.62 11.62 -16.76
C ARG A 241 0.08 12.91 -16.13
N GLU A 242 -0.86 12.81 -15.19
CA GLU A 242 -1.39 13.96 -14.43
C GLU A 242 -0.28 14.73 -13.67
N GLY A 243 0.78 14.03 -13.22
CA GLY A 243 1.95 14.66 -12.63
C GLY A 243 2.78 15.48 -13.63
N SER A 244 3.01 14.92 -14.82
CA SER A 244 3.86 15.52 -15.86
C SER A 244 3.27 16.79 -16.48
N ASP A 245 1.95 16.89 -16.65
CA ASP A 245 1.30 18.05 -17.28
C ASP A 245 1.51 19.37 -16.51
N ASN A 246 1.87 19.30 -15.22
CA ASN A 246 2.22 20.47 -14.40
C ASN A 246 3.66 20.97 -14.62
N ALA A 247 4.50 20.20 -15.32
CA ALA A 247 5.94 20.46 -15.50
C ALA A 247 6.30 21.08 -16.87
N ALA A 248 5.38 21.87 -17.45
CA ALA A 248 5.64 22.86 -18.53
C ALA A 248 6.34 22.37 -19.83
N GLY A 249 6.45 21.07 -20.06
CA GLY A 249 7.03 20.50 -21.28
C GLY A 249 6.26 19.27 -21.75
N HIS A 250 5.63 19.36 -22.93
CA HIS A 250 5.17 18.18 -23.66
C HIS A 250 6.39 17.42 -24.23
N GLN A 251 7.04 16.64 -23.38
CA GLN A 251 7.56 15.36 -23.86
C GLN A 251 6.39 14.40 -23.95
N GLU A 252 6.29 13.66 -25.06
CA GLU A 252 5.51 12.43 -25.11
C GLU A 252 6.18 11.45 -24.14
N GLY A 253 5.76 11.49 -22.88
CA GLY A 253 6.30 10.63 -21.83
C GLY A 253 6.08 9.18 -22.25
N SER A 254 7.15 8.38 -22.23
CA SER A 254 7.01 6.96 -22.50
C SER A 254 6.07 6.33 -21.46
N ASP A 255 5.14 5.49 -21.90
CA ASP A 255 4.25 4.69 -21.05
C ASP A 255 5.01 3.53 -20.36
N GLU A 256 6.24 3.83 -19.94
CA GLU A 256 7.16 2.94 -19.27
C GLU A 256 6.98 3.01 -17.76
N LEU A 257 6.99 1.83 -17.15
CA LEU A 257 6.88 1.66 -15.71
C LEU A 257 8.16 1.01 -15.18
N PRO A 258 8.61 1.38 -13.96
CA PRO A 258 9.69 0.69 -13.29
C PRO A 258 9.39 -0.80 -13.15
N LEU A 259 10.39 -1.63 -13.41
CA LEU A 259 10.25 -3.09 -13.27
C LEU A 259 9.83 -3.50 -11.84
N SER A 260 10.30 -2.77 -10.82
CA SER A 260 9.90 -2.88 -9.41
C SER A 260 8.37 -2.77 -9.21
N PHE A 261 7.72 -1.83 -9.91
CA PHE A 261 6.28 -1.62 -9.86
C PHE A 261 5.50 -2.72 -10.60
N LEU A 262 6.01 -3.15 -11.76
CA LEU A 262 5.40 -4.22 -12.56
C LEU A 262 5.44 -5.56 -11.82
N LEU A 263 6.56 -5.89 -11.17
CA LEU A 263 6.69 -7.06 -10.29
C LEU A 263 5.79 -6.92 -9.05
N ALA A 264 5.76 -5.76 -8.39
CA ALA A 264 4.83 -5.53 -7.28
C ALA A 264 3.36 -5.69 -7.69
N SER A 265 3.00 -5.32 -8.93
CA SER A 265 1.67 -5.52 -9.51
C SER A 265 1.39 -7.01 -9.79
N LEU A 266 2.35 -7.76 -10.35
CA LEU A 266 2.21 -9.21 -10.58
C LEU A 266 2.06 -9.99 -9.25
N SER A 267 2.69 -9.51 -8.16
CA SER A 267 2.59 -10.14 -6.84
C SER A 267 1.18 -10.09 -6.22
N LEU A 268 0.26 -9.29 -6.80
CA LEU A 268 -1.16 -9.32 -6.45
C LEU A 268 -1.78 -10.69 -6.73
N ALA A 269 -1.46 -11.29 -7.89
CA ALA A 269 -2.01 -12.57 -8.35
C ALA A 269 -1.27 -13.80 -7.80
N LEU A 270 -0.08 -13.64 -7.22
CA LEU A 270 0.72 -14.73 -6.69
C LEU A 270 0.03 -15.43 -5.50
N ASN A 271 -0.40 -16.67 -5.70
CA ASN A 271 -1.02 -17.49 -4.66
C ASN A 271 0.05 -18.21 -3.80
N SER A 272 0.71 -17.46 -2.92
CA SER A 272 1.69 -18.00 -1.98
C SER A 272 1.55 -17.43 -0.56
N SER A 273 2.29 -18.02 0.39
CA SER A 273 2.25 -17.55 1.77
C SER A 273 2.76 -16.10 1.87
N VAL A 274 2.37 -15.40 2.93
CA VAL A 274 2.84 -14.03 3.14
C VAL A 274 4.36 -13.95 3.25
N ALA A 275 5.02 -14.95 3.81
CA ALA A 275 6.48 -14.99 3.89
C ALA A 275 7.12 -15.09 2.48
N ASP A 276 6.54 -15.91 1.61
CA ASP A 276 7.02 -16.07 0.23
C ASP A 276 6.76 -14.80 -0.60
N ARG A 277 5.59 -14.17 -0.43
CA ARG A 277 5.28 -12.88 -1.08
C ARG A 277 6.21 -11.75 -0.64
N ILE A 278 6.60 -11.72 0.63
CA ILE A 278 7.62 -10.78 1.13
C ILE A 278 8.97 -11.06 0.48
N ARG A 279 9.36 -12.34 0.40
CA ARG A 279 10.62 -12.76 -0.22
C ARG A 279 10.70 -12.35 -1.69
N VAL A 280 9.68 -12.62 -2.51
CA VAL A 280 9.74 -12.23 -3.93
C VAL A 280 9.79 -10.72 -4.14
N LEU A 281 9.14 -9.93 -3.28
CA LEU A 281 9.23 -8.47 -3.32
C LEU A 281 10.64 -7.98 -2.94
N TYR A 282 11.28 -8.64 -1.97
CA TYR A 282 12.67 -8.38 -1.61
C TYR A 282 13.62 -8.72 -2.75
N ASP A 283 13.52 -9.92 -3.31
CA ASP A 283 14.32 -10.37 -4.45
C ASP A 283 14.10 -9.43 -5.67
N SER A 284 12.87 -8.94 -5.87
CA SER A 284 12.52 -7.95 -6.93
C SER A 284 13.19 -6.59 -6.74
N MET A 285 13.49 -6.16 -5.51
CA MET A 285 14.27 -4.93 -5.27
C MET A 285 15.72 -5.12 -5.71
N LEU A 286 16.33 -6.25 -5.34
CA LEU A 286 17.75 -6.53 -5.62
C LEU A 286 18.06 -6.55 -7.13
N ILE A 287 17.12 -7.05 -7.95
CA ILE A 287 17.23 -7.04 -9.42
C ILE A 287 17.48 -5.64 -9.98
N GLY A 288 16.89 -4.60 -9.40
CA GLY A 288 17.13 -3.21 -9.82
C GLY A 288 18.55 -2.72 -9.50
N ASN A 289 19.22 -3.29 -8.49
CA ASN A 289 20.57 -2.87 -8.09
C ASN A 289 21.67 -3.40 -9.03
N GLU A 290 21.47 -4.60 -9.58
CA GLU A 290 22.42 -5.25 -10.51
C GLU A 290 22.63 -4.40 -11.78
N MET A 291 21.58 -3.70 -12.25
CA MET A 291 21.67 -2.76 -13.38
C MET A 291 22.50 -1.51 -13.07
N ASN A 292 22.32 -0.92 -11.89
CA ASN A 292 23.03 0.30 -11.49
C ASN A 292 24.51 0.03 -11.15
N SER A 293 24.80 -1.18 -10.65
CA SER A 293 26.16 -1.58 -10.27
C SER A 293 27.02 -1.95 -11.48
N SER A 294 26.43 -2.56 -12.51
CA SER A 294 27.18 -2.97 -13.71
C SER A 294 27.68 -1.79 -14.55
N SER A 295 26.94 -0.68 -14.59
CA SER A 295 27.27 0.52 -15.37
C SER A 295 28.33 1.45 -14.75
N SER A 296 28.72 1.22 -13.48
CA SER A 296 29.71 2.05 -12.75
C SER A 296 31.09 1.40 -12.61
N SER A 297 31.31 0.23 -13.20
CA SER A 297 32.53 -0.60 -13.05
C SER A 297 33.72 -0.19 -13.94
N SER A 298 33.94 1.11 -14.16
CA SER A 298 35.11 1.64 -14.90
C SER A 298 36.09 2.39 -14.00
N GLU A 299 37.19 1.71 -13.70
CA GLU A 299 38.49 2.27 -13.26
C GLU A 299 38.53 3.10 -11.96
N GLY A 300 38.63 2.39 -10.83
CA GLY A 300 39.69 2.68 -9.85
C GLY A 300 39.33 3.47 -8.59
N GLN A 301 38.84 2.78 -7.55
CA GLN A 301 39.31 3.04 -6.18
C GLN A 301 39.12 1.82 -5.24
N GLU A 302 40.24 1.34 -4.69
CA GLU A 302 40.26 0.28 -3.68
C GLU A 302 40.08 0.89 -2.28
N GLU A 303 38.89 0.79 -1.70
CA GLU A 303 38.59 0.67 -0.25
C GLU A 303 37.07 0.83 -0.02
N SER A 304 36.31 -0.21 -0.40
CA SER A 304 34.88 -0.31 -0.06
C SER A 304 34.65 -1.58 0.74
N THR A 305 34.00 -1.43 1.89
CA THR A 305 33.64 -2.50 2.83
C THR A 305 32.87 -3.63 2.16
N ASN A 306 33.05 -4.86 2.65
CA ASN A 306 32.24 -6.05 2.31
C ASN A 306 30.78 -5.88 2.78
N THR A 307 30.04 -4.96 2.17
CA THR A 307 28.58 -4.94 2.22
C THR A 307 28.12 -6.13 1.39
N ASN A 308 27.34 -7.06 1.97
CA ASN A 308 26.90 -8.23 1.23
C ASN A 308 25.99 -7.77 0.08
N ASN A 309 26.22 -8.26 -1.15
CA ASN A 309 25.39 -7.95 -2.33
C ASN A 309 23.91 -8.38 -2.20
N ASN A 310 23.54 -9.01 -1.08
CA ASN A 310 22.20 -9.52 -0.79
C ASN A 310 21.35 -8.55 0.06
N ASP A 311 21.91 -7.42 0.51
CA ASP A 311 21.21 -6.45 1.37
C ASP A 311 20.61 -5.31 0.53
N ALA A 312 19.35 -4.96 0.78
CA ALA A 312 18.66 -3.89 0.05
C ALA A 312 19.05 -2.49 0.57
N SER A 313 19.18 -1.52 -0.35
CA SER A 313 19.33 -0.11 0.02
C SER A 313 18.07 0.43 0.69
N LYS A 314 18.23 1.51 1.46
CA LYS A 314 17.11 2.23 2.08
C LYS A 314 16.12 2.70 1.00
N GLU A 315 16.62 3.35 -0.05
CA GLU A 315 15.85 3.93 -1.14
C GLU A 315 15.02 2.88 -1.87
N GLN A 316 15.56 1.67 -2.09
CA GLN A 316 14.83 0.56 -2.70
C GLN A 316 13.65 0.11 -1.84
N VAL A 317 13.83 0.04 -0.51
CA VAL A 317 12.76 -0.29 0.44
C VAL A 317 11.70 0.81 0.49
N GLU A 318 12.10 2.08 0.42
CA GLU A 318 11.20 3.22 0.34
C GLU A 318 10.37 3.20 -0.96
N GLU A 319 10.99 2.89 -2.10
CA GLU A 319 10.33 2.73 -3.40
C GLU A 319 9.38 1.53 -3.41
N MET A 320 9.80 0.37 -2.90
CA MET A 320 8.95 -0.83 -2.87
C MET A 320 7.73 -0.63 -1.97
N ILE A 321 7.87 0.06 -0.82
CA ILE A 321 6.71 0.44 0.01
C ILE A 321 5.80 1.41 -0.75
N GLN A 322 6.36 2.36 -1.52
CA GLN A 322 5.56 3.25 -2.38
C GLN A 322 4.81 2.47 -3.48
N ASN A 323 5.42 1.45 -4.07
CA ASN A 323 4.79 0.55 -5.05
C ASN A 323 3.67 -0.29 -4.39
N LEU A 324 3.85 -0.75 -3.15
CA LEU A 324 2.80 -1.43 -2.38
C LEU A 324 1.62 -0.50 -2.02
N GLN A 325 1.87 0.80 -1.83
CA GLN A 325 0.79 1.79 -1.71
C GLN A 325 0.05 1.96 -3.03
N SER A 326 0.76 2.19 -4.14
CA SER A 326 0.17 2.36 -5.48
C SER A 326 -0.64 1.14 -5.94
N THR A 327 -0.21 -0.06 -5.57
CA THR A 327 -0.89 -1.35 -5.88
C THR A 327 -1.96 -1.74 -4.85
N CYS A 328 -2.32 -0.85 -3.92
CA CYS A 328 -3.36 -1.08 -2.89
C CYS A 328 -3.11 -2.26 -1.94
N GLN A 329 -1.84 -2.65 -1.74
CA GLN A 329 -1.46 -3.81 -0.90
C GLN A 329 -1.23 -3.46 0.58
N LEU A 330 -1.21 -2.18 0.94
CA LEU A 330 -1.11 -1.70 2.32
C LEU A 330 -2.47 -1.25 2.86
N VAL A 331 -2.75 -1.55 4.14
CA VAL A 331 -4.00 -1.11 4.77
C VAL A 331 -4.05 0.42 4.89
N PRO A 332 -5.16 1.10 4.50
CA PRO A 332 -5.27 2.56 4.56
C PRO A 332 -4.92 3.17 5.93
N ASP A 333 -5.39 2.58 7.03
CA ASP A 333 -5.17 3.09 8.39
C ASP A 333 -3.68 3.13 8.80
N ALA A 334 -2.85 2.20 8.30
CA ALA A 334 -1.41 2.19 8.57
C ALA A 334 -0.67 3.33 7.86
N GLN A 335 -1.15 3.70 6.66
CA GLN A 335 -0.58 4.74 5.81
C GLN A 335 -0.87 6.18 6.32
N ILE A 336 -1.76 6.36 7.30
CA ILE A 336 -2.15 7.69 7.78
C ILE A 336 -1.16 8.22 8.83
N VAL A 337 -0.43 9.28 8.46
CA VAL A 337 0.61 9.91 9.28
C VAL A 337 0.16 11.29 9.78
N GLU A 338 0.56 11.63 11.01
CA GLU A 338 0.41 12.96 11.61
C GLU A 338 1.24 14.00 10.86
N THR A 339 0.64 15.15 10.52
CA THR A 339 1.42 16.30 10.05
C THR A 339 2.16 17.00 11.19
N ASN A 340 3.13 17.85 10.84
CA ASN A 340 3.82 18.71 11.81
C ASN A 340 2.90 19.76 12.47
N SER A 341 1.67 19.98 11.95
CA SER A 341 0.74 20.96 12.53
C SER A 341 -0.10 20.36 13.64
N LYS A 342 0.25 20.73 14.88
CA LYS A 342 -0.46 20.31 16.10
C LYS A 342 -1.53 21.29 16.57
N VAL A 343 -1.61 22.50 16.03
CA VAL A 343 -2.44 23.59 16.57
C VAL A 343 -3.27 24.22 15.43
N PRO A 344 -4.60 24.42 15.60
CA PRO A 344 -5.41 24.19 16.80
C PRO A 344 -5.89 22.73 16.99
N TYR A 345 -5.71 21.86 16.00
CA TYR A 345 -5.96 20.41 16.08
C TYR A 345 -4.88 19.68 15.27
N GLN A 346 -4.62 18.41 15.61
CA GLN A 346 -3.74 17.56 14.81
C GLN A 346 -4.41 17.29 13.45
N THR A 347 -3.68 17.50 12.36
CA THR A 347 -4.10 17.05 11.03
C THR A 347 -3.32 15.84 10.57
N PHE A 348 -3.87 15.12 9.60
CA PHE A 348 -3.32 13.88 9.07
C PHE A 348 -3.18 13.97 7.55
N ARG A 349 -2.28 13.18 6.98
CA ARG A 349 -2.13 12.97 5.54
C ARG A 349 -1.69 11.53 5.27
N VAL A 350 -1.75 11.14 4.00
CA VAL A 350 -1.09 9.90 3.55
C VAL A 350 0.43 10.07 3.69
N GLY A 351 1.09 9.07 4.28
CA GLY A 351 2.55 8.97 4.34
C GLY A 351 3.12 8.54 2.99
N THR A 352 4.30 9.06 2.64
CA THR A 352 5.08 8.56 1.49
C THR A 352 5.76 7.25 1.85
N GLY A 353 6.15 6.43 0.86
CA GLY A 353 6.91 5.20 1.10
C GLY A 353 8.15 5.43 1.99
N SER A 354 8.86 6.54 1.75
CA SER A 354 9.99 7.01 2.57
C SER A 354 9.64 7.27 4.04
N GLU A 355 8.52 7.93 4.30
CA GLU A 355 8.09 8.23 5.66
C GLU A 355 7.58 6.97 6.39
N LEU A 356 6.88 6.07 5.69
CA LEU A 356 6.40 4.81 6.26
C LEU A 356 7.56 3.86 6.59
N ALA A 357 8.55 3.75 5.68
CA ALA A 357 9.78 3.00 5.88
C ALA A 357 10.56 3.52 7.09
N ARG A 358 10.90 4.81 7.11
CA ARG A 358 11.62 5.45 8.23
C ARG A 358 10.89 5.22 9.56
N ARG A 359 9.57 5.43 9.59
CA ARG A 359 8.77 5.22 10.82
C ARG A 359 8.76 3.77 11.28
N ALA A 360 8.76 2.78 10.37
CA ALA A 360 8.89 1.38 10.72
C ALA A 360 10.26 1.07 11.32
N ARG A 361 11.34 1.51 10.66
CA ARG A 361 12.73 1.33 11.09
C ARG A 361 12.98 1.94 12.47
N GLU A 362 12.55 3.19 12.68
CA GLU A 362 12.67 3.92 13.95
C GLU A 362 11.68 3.47 15.06
N GLY A 363 10.78 2.52 14.79
CA GLY A 363 9.88 1.94 15.81
C GLY A 363 8.63 2.75 16.14
N TYR A 364 8.26 3.73 15.31
CA TYR A 364 7.00 4.47 15.46
C TYR A 364 5.79 3.54 15.21
N GLY A 365 4.65 3.83 15.84
CA GLY A 365 3.44 2.98 15.80
C GLY A 365 3.44 1.81 16.80
N GLY A 366 4.59 1.52 17.44
CA GLY A 366 4.68 0.68 18.64
C GLY A 366 4.20 1.38 19.92
N LYS A 367 4.42 0.74 21.07
CA LYS A 367 4.30 1.43 22.37
C LYS A 367 5.43 2.47 22.44
N LYS A 368 5.16 3.68 22.94
CA LYS A 368 6.18 4.75 23.06
C LYS A 368 7.46 4.21 23.74
N GLY A 369 8.58 4.24 23.03
CA GLY A 369 9.86 3.67 23.49
C GLY A 369 10.12 2.21 23.08
N SER A 370 9.30 1.61 22.21
CA SER A 370 9.69 0.36 21.53
C SER A 370 10.92 0.59 20.66
N GLN A 371 11.88 -0.33 20.74
CA GLN A 371 13.02 -0.37 19.82
C GLN A 371 12.52 -0.43 18.37
N GLY A 372 13.32 0.14 17.48
CA GLY A 372 13.15 0.04 16.04
C GLY A 372 13.02 -1.40 15.54
N VAL A 373 12.40 -1.56 14.36
CA VAL A 373 12.34 -2.86 13.71
C VAL A 373 13.73 -3.31 13.24
N THR A 374 14.53 -2.37 12.75
CA THR A 374 15.89 -2.59 12.28
C THR A 374 16.90 -2.20 13.35
N ARG A 375 18.10 -2.81 13.33
CA ARG A 375 19.16 -2.49 14.30
C ARG A 375 19.69 -1.06 14.09
N ASP A 376 19.90 -0.70 12.83
CA ASP A 376 20.34 0.62 12.40
C ASP A 376 19.23 1.32 11.60
N GLY A 377 19.06 2.62 11.82
CA GLY A 377 17.99 3.43 11.19
C GLY A 377 18.25 3.79 9.73
N ASP A 378 19.53 3.88 9.34
CA ASP A 378 19.97 4.27 8.00
C ASP A 378 20.86 3.22 7.30
N GLY A 379 21.19 2.11 7.97
CA GLY A 379 21.98 1.02 7.39
C GLY A 379 21.26 0.27 6.25
N PRO A 380 21.94 -0.69 5.60
CA PRO A 380 21.31 -1.60 4.65
C PRO A 380 20.22 -2.45 5.33
N VAL A 381 19.28 -2.97 4.55
CA VAL A 381 18.08 -3.67 5.03
C VAL A 381 18.13 -5.13 4.59
N THR A 382 18.18 -6.05 5.54
CA THR A 382 18.14 -7.50 5.27
C THR A 382 16.71 -7.98 4.93
N LEU A 383 16.59 -9.23 4.45
CA LEU A 383 15.27 -9.86 4.21
C LEU A 383 14.44 -9.93 5.50
N GLU A 384 15.07 -10.25 6.64
CA GLU A 384 14.43 -10.31 7.96
C GLU A 384 13.94 -8.93 8.41
N ASP A 385 14.76 -7.89 8.22
CA ASP A 385 14.40 -6.50 8.48
C ASP A 385 13.21 -6.07 7.61
N PHE A 386 13.27 -6.34 6.30
CA PHE A 386 12.18 -6.01 5.35
C PHE A 386 10.88 -6.74 5.69
N HIS A 387 10.95 -8.02 6.02
CA HIS A 387 9.81 -8.82 6.49
C HIS A 387 9.20 -8.22 7.76
N ALA A 388 10.02 -7.77 8.70
CA ALA A 388 9.53 -7.13 9.93
C ALA A 388 9.00 -5.70 9.68
N ILE A 389 9.54 -4.96 8.72
CA ILE A 389 9.03 -3.66 8.26
C ILE A 389 7.63 -3.82 7.67
N LEU A 390 7.42 -4.76 6.74
CA LEU A 390 6.11 -4.99 6.12
C LEU A 390 5.05 -5.45 7.14
N LYS A 391 5.44 -6.19 8.19
CA LYS A 391 4.57 -6.61 9.29
C LYS A 391 4.42 -5.59 10.42
N SER A 392 5.10 -4.44 10.33
CA SER A 392 4.96 -3.34 11.29
C SER A 392 3.56 -2.72 11.24
N ARG A 393 3.20 -1.95 12.26
CA ARG A 393 1.93 -1.19 12.30
C ARG A 393 1.91 0.04 11.39
N THR A 394 3.06 0.49 10.91
CA THR A 394 3.18 1.67 10.04
C THR A 394 3.09 1.32 8.55
N VAL A 395 3.43 0.09 8.17
CA VAL A 395 3.32 -0.38 6.78
C VAL A 395 2.13 -1.35 6.64
N CYS A 396 2.05 -2.37 7.50
CA CYS A 396 0.95 -3.33 7.58
C CYS A 396 0.51 -3.90 6.22
N ALA A 397 1.44 -4.50 5.49
CA ALA A 397 1.15 -5.18 4.23
C ALA A 397 0.11 -6.29 4.45
N TRP A 398 -0.93 -6.32 3.61
CA TRP A 398 -2.04 -7.27 3.63
C TRP A 398 -2.73 -7.47 5.00
N GLY A 399 -2.62 -6.52 5.92
CA GLY A 399 -3.25 -6.61 7.25
C GLY A 399 -2.51 -7.45 8.29
N GLU A 400 -1.28 -7.89 8.02
CA GLU A 400 -0.48 -8.73 8.94
C GLU A 400 -0.34 -8.14 10.36
N CYS A 401 -0.34 -6.81 10.50
CA CYS A 401 -0.24 -6.14 11.80
C CYS A 401 -1.47 -6.35 12.71
N TYR A 402 -2.61 -6.80 12.16
CA TYR A 402 -3.83 -7.14 12.90
C TYR A 402 -3.89 -8.61 13.30
N ILE A 403 -3.03 -9.47 12.77
CA ILE A 403 -2.90 -10.85 13.24
C ILE A 403 -2.41 -10.79 14.68
N LYS A 404 -3.36 -10.96 15.61
CA LYS A 404 -3.09 -10.96 17.05
C LYS A 404 -2.04 -12.03 17.30
N LYS A 405 -0.79 -11.62 17.55
CA LYS A 405 0.25 -12.51 18.07
C LYS A 405 -0.36 -13.20 19.28
N SER A 406 -0.70 -14.48 19.10
CA SER A 406 -1.18 -15.31 20.19
C SER A 406 -0.03 -15.35 21.18
N SER A 407 -0.18 -14.60 22.26
CA SER A 407 0.74 -14.72 23.38
C SER A 407 0.52 -16.13 23.89
N ARG A 408 1.36 -17.05 23.42
CA ARG A 408 1.74 -18.21 24.22
C ARG A 408 2.34 -17.62 25.48
N THR A 409 1.47 -17.41 26.47
CA THR A 409 1.85 -17.17 27.84
C THR A 409 2.68 -18.38 28.20
N SER A 410 4.00 -18.25 28.10
CA SER A 410 4.91 -19.24 28.63
C SER A 410 4.81 -19.07 30.14
N THR A 411 3.79 -19.71 30.70
CA THR A 411 3.73 -20.02 32.12
C THR A 411 4.92 -20.92 32.36
N SER A 412 6.00 -20.28 32.82
CA SER A 412 7.14 -20.93 33.43
C SER A 412 6.64 -21.52 34.75
N ASP A 413 5.87 -22.60 34.67
CA ASP A 413 5.59 -23.46 35.81
C ASP A 413 6.94 -24.01 36.28
N ARG A 414 7.27 -23.72 37.55
CA ARG A 414 8.59 -23.90 38.14
C ARG A 414 8.45 -24.38 39.57
#